data_AF-A0A7C3TP88-F1
#
_entry.id   AF-A0A7C3TP88-F1
#
_cell.length_a   1.000
_cell.length_b   1.000
_cell.length_c   1.000
_cell.angle_alpha   90.00
_cell.angle_beta   90.00
_cell.angle_gamma   90.00
#
_symmetry.space_group_name_H-M   'P 1'
#
loop_
_entity.id
_entity.type
_entity.pdbx_description
1 polymer ?
#
loop_
_entity_poly.entity_id
_entity_poly.type
_entity_poly.pdbx_seq_one_letter_code
_entity_poly.pdbx_strand_id
1 'polypeptide(L)'
;MKIIHIVGTIDKSAGGPSRSVPQTCEYLSKLDEVSIQLITQPTKAPVEVKASSTFTLSFFTLAGLLRYCLSLRKSAVSLIHLQHIWDPYIHYMALVARIKHIPYVVTLRGMLEPWIMNRNKRRKRLGLLLYQRKDLNRAACIHATCEAELLQIRSLGFTNPVAIIPNGVDVSAIPYRGVFTPTKKIVFISRIHQKKGIELLLEAWSKLNLPDWTLEIAGEGQRSYVNKLQQQIDVQQIERVRFVGPLYGTDKWDFLESAELMILPTYSENFGIVVAEALAMGVPVITTKDTPWQELETEHCGWWIKQSVEQIIDVIRTATALPMAERRAMGLRGRRLIEGKYEIHTVAERIKMLYSWILGTAPKPDFVYEHTVTMPITDRKLKVVHFITSIDKSAGGTTAYLQLLSNQLKDLVSLIVVSGMSEQPVVLNGVDVRFMDIAMYRWFQLKNQFRVLLQTENPDIVHINGIWLP
;
A
#
# COMPACT_ATOMS: atom_id res chain seq x y z
N MET A 1 -3.94 27.44 8.61
CA MET A 1 -4.74 26.62 7.69
C MET A 1 -5.86 25.87 8.43
N LYS A 2 -7.07 25.83 7.87
CA LYS A 2 -8.19 25.03 8.39
C LYS A 2 -8.43 23.82 7.48
N ILE A 3 -8.30 22.62 8.02
CA ILE A 3 -8.34 21.36 7.27
C ILE A 3 -9.53 20.52 7.74
N ILE A 4 -10.30 19.99 6.79
CA ILE A 4 -11.37 19.04 7.08
C ILE A 4 -10.87 17.63 6.78
N HIS A 5 -10.80 16.78 7.79
CA HIS A 5 -10.65 15.34 7.59
C HIS A 5 -12.03 14.70 7.55
N ILE A 6 -12.24 13.73 6.66
CA ILE A 6 -13.46 12.92 6.65
C ILE A 6 -13.12 11.44 6.60
N VAL A 7 -13.76 10.65 7.46
CA VAL A 7 -13.62 9.20 7.57
C VAL A 7 -15.01 8.58 7.74
N GLY A 8 -15.28 7.47 7.06
CA GLY A 8 -16.56 6.76 7.18
C GLY A 8 -16.97 6.45 8.63
N THR A 9 -16.07 5.95 9.48
CA THR A 9 -16.39 5.65 10.89
C THR A 9 -15.18 5.76 11.81
N ILE A 10 -15.45 6.12 13.07
CA ILE A 10 -14.49 6.06 14.19
C ILE A 10 -14.93 5.06 15.28
N ASP A 11 -15.80 4.08 14.98
CA ASP A 11 -16.24 3.09 15.98
C ASP A 11 -15.06 2.25 16.49
N LYS A 12 -15.05 1.94 17.79
CA LYS A 12 -14.04 1.07 18.44
C LYS A 12 -14.02 -0.33 17.84
N SER A 13 -15.16 -0.82 17.32
CA SER A 13 -15.30 -2.12 16.63
C SER A 13 -14.80 -2.13 15.18
N ALA A 14 -14.54 -0.96 14.59
CA ALA A 14 -14.06 -0.84 13.22
C ALA A 14 -12.52 -1.05 13.12
N GLY A 15 -12.03 -1.15 11.88
CA GLY A 15 -10.62 -1.41 11.59
C GLY A 15 -9.68 -0.22 11.80
N GLY A 16 -8.39 -0.39 11.47
CA GLY A 16 -7.33 0.59 11.73
C GLY A 16 -7.62 2.08 11.45
N PRO A 17 -8.33 2.48 10.38
CA PRO A 17 -8.66 3.88 10.14
C PRO A 17 -9.47 4.54 11.27
N SER A 18 -10.32 3.78 11.98
CA SER A 18 -11.15 4.34 13.07
C SER A 18 -10.34 4.81 14.28
N ARG A 19 -9.08 4.35 14.41
CA ARG A 19 -8.15 4.70 15.50
C ARG A 19 -7.04 5.63 15.03
N SER A 20 -6.42 5.30 13.89
CA SER A 20 -5.29 6.05 13.34
C SER A 20 -5.67 7.45 12.85
N VAL A 21 -6.86 7.63 12.24
CA VAL A 21 -7.30 8.94 11.75
C VAL A 21 -7.55 9.92 12.90
N PRO A 22 -8.35 9.59 13.94
CA PRO A 22 -8.55 10.50 15.05
C PRO A 22 -7.24 10.89 15.75
N GLN A 23 -6.32 9.95 15.96
CA GLN A 23 -4.99 10.23 16.52
C GLN A 23 -4.20 11.19 15.62
N THR A 24 -4.13 10.92 14.32
CA THR A 24 -3.43 11.82 13.37
C THR A 24 -4.02 13.23 13.41
N CYS A 25 -5.35 13.35 13.46
CA CYS A 25 -6.03 14.64 13.58
C CYS A 25 -5.69 15.38 14.88
N GLU A 26 -5.63 14.66 16.01
CA GLU A 26 -5.26 15.23 17.30
C GLU A 26 -3.84 15.80 17.26
N TYR A 27 -2.87 15.03 16.77
CA TYR A 27 -1.48 15.49 16.69
C TYR A 27 -1.29 16.62 15.67
N LEU A 28 -1.95 16.57 14.51
CA LEU A 28 -1.97 17.68 13.56
C LEU A 28 -2.50 18.98 14.17
N SER A 29 -3.54 18.90 15.01
CA SER A 29 -4.14 20.08 15.65
C SER A 29 -3.27 20.74 16.72
N LYS A 30 -2.22 20.05 17.18
CA LYS A 30 -1.23 20.57 18.13
C LYS A 30 -0.11 21.35 17.42
N LEU A 31 0.02 21.21 16.10
CA LEU A 31 1.01 21.95 15.32
C LEU A 31 0.54 23.38 15.06
N ASP A 32 1.49 24.32 15.07
CA ASP A 32 1.21 25.74 14.84
C ASP A 32 0.47 25.98 13.54
N GLU A 33 -0.48 26.91 13.58
CA GLU A 33 -1.32 27.35 12.45
C GLU A 33 -2.21 26.26 11.85
N VAL A 34 -2.43 25.12 12.52
CA VAL A 34 -3.32 24.06 12.01
C VAL A 34 -4.59 23.98 12.84
N SER A 35 -5.74 24.10 12.18
CA SER A 35 -7.05 23.79 12.77
C SER A 35 -7.68 22.63 12.02
N ILE A 36 -8.14 21.63 12.75
CA ILE A 36 -8.70 20.38 12.23
C ILE A 36 -10.19 20.27 12.58
N GLN A 37 -10.99 19.93 11.58
CA GLN A 37 -12.32 19.37 11.78
C GLN A 37 -12.35 17.94 11.27
N LEU A 38 -12.63 16.97 12.14
CA LEU A 38 -12.86 15.58 11.76
C LEU A 38 -14.36 15.32 11.61
N ILE A 39 -14.76 14.89 10.41
CA ILE A 39 -16.13 14.50 10.08
C ILE A 39 -16.22 12.98 9.99
N THR A 40 -17.25 12.42 10.61
CA THR A 40 -17.56 10.99 10.56
C THR A 40 -19.07 10.75 10.59
N GLN A 41 -19.50 9.55 10.20
CA GLN A 41 -20.90 9.14 10.38
C GLN A 41 -21.20 8.86 11.87
N PRO A 42 -22.47 8.98 12.31
CA PRO A 42 -22.91 8.61 13.66
C PRO A 42 -22.56 7.15 13.96
N THR A 43 -22.10 6.91 15.18
CA THR A 43 -21.55 5.61 15.57
C THR A 43 -21.86 5.29 17.02
N LYS A 44 -21.86 4.01 17.41
CA LYS A 44 -22.35 3.58 18.73
C LYS A 44 -21.30 3.76 19.81
N ALA A 45 -20.06 3.38 19.51
CA ALA A 45 -18.95 3.45 20.45
C ALA A 45 -17.76 4.13 19.78
N PRO A 46 -17.76 5.46 19.62
CA PRO A 46 -16.65 6.17 19.00
C PRO A 46 -15.36 6.01 19.82
N VAL A 47 -14.22 6.01 19.15
CA VAL A 47 -12.91 6.20 19.78
C VAL A 47 -12.90 7.57 20.47
N GLU A 48 -12.40 7.59 21.70
CA GLU A 48 -12.27 8.83 22.47
C GLU A 48 -11.19 9.71 21.87
N VAL A 49 -11.52 10.99 21.71
CA VAL A 49 -10.61 12.02 21.24
C VAL A 49 -10.72 13.26 22.11
N LYS A 50 -9.58 13.90 22.37
CA LYS A 50 -9.51 15.14 23.13
C LYS A 50 -9.78 16.32 22.21
N ALA A 51 -11.04 16.76 22.15
CA ALA A 51 -11.38 17.99 21.45
C ALA A 51 -10.65 19.20 22.07
N SER A 52 -10.29 20.17 21.23
CA SER A 52 -9.61 21.40 21.63
C SER A 52 -10.14 22.59 20.82
N SER A 53 -9.65 23.79 21.08
CA SER A 53 -9.96 24.96 20.24
C SER A 53 -9.51 24.79 18.78
N THR A 54 -8.48 23.97 18.55
CA THR A 54 -7.94 23.67 17.22
C THR A 54 -8.42 22.33 16.67
N PHE A 55 -9.11 21.49 17.45
CA PHE A 55 -9.63 20.19 17.02
C PHE A 55 -11.10 20.00 17.34
N THR A 56 -11.91 19.90 16.28
CA THR A 56 -13.36 19.64 16.39
C THR A 56 -13.73 18.30 15.77
N LEU A 57 -14.57 17.52 16.48
CA LEU A 57 -15.16 16.28 15.98
C LEU A 57 -16.64 16.53 15.67
N SER A 58 -17.10 16.12 14.48
CA SER A 58 -18.48 16.30 14.04
C SER A 58 -19.06 15.01 13.47
N PHE A 59 -20.26 14.67 13.92
CA PHE A 59 -21.02 13.53 13.42
C PHE A 59 -22.13 14.02 12.49
N PHE A 60 -22.17 13.51 11.26
CA PHE A 60 -23.20 13.86 10.29
C PHE A 60 -23.83 12.61 9.69
N THR A 61 -25.16 12.54 9.69
CA THR A 61 -25.87 11.66 8.75
C THR A 61 -25.62 12.13 7.33
N LEU A 62 -25.91 11.31 6.31
CA LEU A 62 -25.71 11.71 4.91
C LEU A 62 -26.50 12.97 4.54
N ALA A 63 -27.73 13.10 5.04
CA ALA A 63 -28.55 14.31 4.87
C ALA A 63 -27.99 15.52 5.65
N GLY A 64 -27.46 15.30 6.85
CA GLY A 64 -26.77 16.33 7.62
C GLY A 64 -25.50 16.82 6.92
N LEU A 65 -24.73 15.90 6.34
CA LEU A 65 -23.52 16.20 5.58
C LEU A 65 -23.84 17.03 4.34
N LEU A 66 -24.94 16.71 3.64
CA LEU A 66 -25.44 17.51 2.51
C LEU A 66 -25.71 18.96 2.93
N ARG A 67 -26.46 19.17 4.02
CA ARG A 67 -26.76 20.53 4.53
C ARG A 67 -25.50 21.28 4.94
N TYR A 68 -24.58 20.61 5.63
CA TYR A 68 -23.27 21.16 5.99
C TYR A 68 -22.45 21.55 4.75
N CYS A 69 -22.43 20.69 3.72
CA CYS A 69 -21.69 20.98 2.49
C CYS A 69 -22.29 22.14 1.72
N LEU A 70 -23.61 22.35 1.77
CA LEU A 70 -24.25 23.52 1.15
C LEU A 70 -23.78 24.83 1.84
N SER A 71 -23.69 24.84 3.17
CA SER A 71 -23.23 26.02 3.93
C SER A 71 -21.73 26.27 3.88
N LEU A 72 -20.93 25.28 3.48
CA LEU A 72 -19.48 25.37 3.44
C LEU A 72 -19.00 26.46 2.46
N ARG A 73 -18.28 27.47 2.95
CA ARG A 73 -17.65 28.51 2.12
C ARG A 73 -16.20 28.13 1.84
N LYS A 74 -15.74 28.31 0.59
CA LYS A 74 -14.34 28.06 0.20
C LYS A 74 -13.35 28.83 1.09
N SER A 75 -13.62 30.09 1.39
CA SER A 75 -12.76 30.93 2.24
C SER A 75 -12.61 30.43 3.68
N ALA A 76 -13.49 29.53 4.14
CA ALA A 76 -13.45 28.98 5.49
C ALA A 76 -12.64 27.68 5.60
N VAL A 77 -12.18 27.10 4.49
CA VAL A 77 -11.47 25.81 4.46
C VAL A 77 -10.31 25.87 3.48
N SER A 78 -9.11 25.58 3.98
CA SER A 78 -7.91 25.55 3.16
C SER A 78 -7.84 24.29 2.31
N LEU A 79 -8.13 23.11 2.89
CA LEU A 79 -7.99 21.82 2.23
C LEU A 79 -8.92 20.76 2.87
N ILE A 80 -9.30 19.75 2.08
CA ILE A 80 -10.04 18.58 2.57
C ILE A 80 -9.19 17.31 2.43
N HIS A 81 -9.10 16.51 3.49
CA HIS A 81 -8.40 15.23 3.48
C HIS A 81 -9.39 14.06 3.61
N LEU A 82 -9.59 13.36 2.50
CA LEU A 82 -10.42 12.17 2.39
C LEU A 82 -9.65 10.94 2.91
N GLN A 83 -10.16 10.30 3.95
CA GLN A 83 -9.60 9.06 4.48
C GLN A 83 -10.33 7.90 3.81
N HIS A 84 -9.59 7.02 3.12
CA HIS A 84 -10.06 5.86 2.35
C HIS A 84 -10.98 6.17 1.16
N ILE A 85 -11.44 5.11 0.48
CA ILE A 85 -12.29 5.14 -0.71
C ILE A 85 -13.40 4.06 -0.57
N TRP A 86 -14.28 3.94 -1.58
CA TRP A 86 -15.43 3.02 -1.57
C TRP A 86 -16.55 3.36 -0.56
N ASP A 87 -16.51 4.56 0.02
CA ASP A 87 -17.49 5.04 0.98
C ASP A 87 -18.26 6.26 0.39
N PRO A 88 -19.61 6.26 0.42
CA PRO A 88 -20.43 7.36 -0.09
C PRO A 88 -20.15 8.73 0.56
N TYR A 89 -19.82 8.78 1.86
CA TYR A 89 -19.48 10.03 2.55
C TYR A 89 -18.22 10.66 1.94
N ILE A 90 -17.25 9.81 1.63
CA ILE A 90 -15.98 10.22 1.05
C ILE A 90 -16.16 10.69 -0.39
N HIS A 91 -16.88 9.92 -1.21
CA HIS A 91 -17.22 10.33 -2.57
C HIS A 91 -17.95 11.67 -2.59
N TYR A 92 -18.94 11.84 -1.71
CA TYR A 92 -19.73 13.06 -1.62
C TYR A 92 -18.85 14.27 -1.26
N MET A 93 -17.95 14.13 -0.29
CA MET A 93 -17.02 15.20 0.06
C MET A 93 -16.04 15.52 -1.09
N ALA A 94 -15.57 14.52 -1.86
CA ALA A 94 -14.77 14.75 -3.05
C ALA A 94 -15.53 15.57 -4.11
N LEU A 95 -16.83 15.28 -4.31
CA LEU A 95 -17.68 16.04 -5.21
C LEU A 95 -17.83 17.49 -4.77
N VAL A 96 -18.08 17.74 -3.48
CA VAL A 96 -18.20 19.09 -2.91
C VAL A 96 -16.88 19.86 -3.04
N ALA A 97 -15.75 19.22 -2.74
CA ALA A 97 -14.43 19.82 -2.90
C ALA A 97 -14.21 20.32 -4.34
N ARG A 98 -14.58 19.51 -5.34
CA ARG A 98 -14.51 19.90 -6.75
C ARG A 98 -15.44 21.06 -7.12
N ILE A 99 -16.71 20.99 -6.73
CA ILE A 99 -17.70 22.03 -7.03
C ILE A 99 -17.29 23.37 -6.42
N LYS A 100 -16.73 23.34 -5.20
CA LYS A 100 -16.30 24.55 -4.49
C LYS A 100 -14.84 24.92 -4.74
N HIS A 101 -14.14 24.21 -5.62
CA HIS A 101 -12.71 24.43 -5.92
C HIS A 101 -11.81 24.48 -4.67
N ILE A 102 -12.06 23.58 -3.72
CA ILE A 102 -11.22 23.35 -2.54
C ILE A 102 -10.26 22.20 -2.88
N PRO A 103 -8.93 22.36 -2.73
CA PRO A 103 -7.99 21.27 -2.98
C PRO A 103 -8.24 20.14 -1.98
N TYR A 104 -8.04 18.90 -2.42
CA TYR A 104 -8.21 17.74 -1.55
C TYR A 104 -7.17 16.65 -1.78
N VAL A 105 -6.89 15.92 -0.70
CA VAL A 105 -6.00 14.74 -0.65
C VAL A 105 -6.84 13.50 -0.39
N VAL A 106 -6.42 12.35 -0.93
CA VAL A 106 -7.08 11.05 -0.67
C VAL A 106 -6.08 10.03 -0.17
N THR A 107 -6.19 9.58 1.09
CA THR A 107 -5.42 8.43 1.58
C THR A 107 -6.09 7.13 1.17
N LEU A 108 -5.37 6.23 0.49
CA LEU A 108 -5.94 4.99 -0.02
C LEU A 108 -5.97 3.84 0.99
N ARG A 109 -4.91 3.66 1.80
CA ARG A 109 -4.82 2.67 2.88
C ARG A 109 -4.96 1.21 2.40
N GLY A 110 -4.33 0.88 1.27
CA GLY A 110 -4.34 -0.44 0.65
C GLY A 110 -5.64 -0.77 -0.09
N MET A 111 -6.60 0.16 -0.16
CA MET A 111 -7.94 -0.12 -0.72
C MET A 111 -7.97 -0.39 -2.24
N LEU A 112 -6.84 -0.20 -2.93
CA LEU A 112 -6.63 -0.55 -4.34
C LEU A 112 -5.85 -1.87 -4.53
N GLU A 113 -5.47 -2.56 -3.44
CA GLU A 113 -4.76 -3.84 -3.52
C GLU A 113 -5.52 -4.88 -4.36
N PRO A 114 -4.83 -5.71 -5.15
CA PRO A 114 -5.45 -6.72 -6.02
C PRO A 114 -6.46 -7.61 -5.28
N TRP A 115 -6.13 -8.05 -4.06
CA TRP A 115 -7.04 -8.86 -3.24
C TRP A 115 -8.30 -8.09 -2.85
N ILE A 116 -8.16 -6.84 -2.41
CA ILE A 116 -9.30 -5.97 -2.09
C ILE A 116 -10.14 -5.72 -3.35
N MET A 117 -9.51 -5.48 -4.49
CA MET A 117 -10.18 -5.24 -5.78
C MET A 117 -10.88 -6.48 -6.34
N ASN A 118 -10.39 -7.68 -6.01
CA ASN A 118 -11.05 -8.94 -6.40
C ASN A 118 -12.30 -9.25 -5.56
N ARG A 119 -12.40 -8.71 -4.33
CA ARG A 119 -13.65 -8.79 -3.54
C ARG A 119 -14.72 -7.89 -4.14
N ASN A 120 -15.87 -8.47 -4.50
CA ASN A 120 -16.97 -7.75 -5.19
C ASN A 120 -16.49 -7.03 -6.47
N LYS A 121 -15.63 -7.70 -7.25
CA LYS A 121 -14.92 -7.17 -8.42
C LYS A 121 -15.78 -6.35 -9.37
N ARG A 122 -16.98 -6.83 -9.70
CA ARG A 122 -17.92 -6.12 -10.60
C ARG A 122 -18.36 -4.78 -10.03
N ARG A 123 -18.79 -4.76 -8.76
CA ARG A 123 -19.20 -3.53 -8.06
C ARG A 123 -18.05 -2.53 -7.97
N LYS A 124 -16.84 -2.99 -7.69
CA LYS A 124 -15.65 -2.11 -7.62
C LYS A 124 -15.22 -1.59 -8.97
N ARG A 125 -15.25 -2.42 -10.02
CA ARG A 125 -14.99 -1.95 -11.39
C ARG A 125 -15.99 -0.88 -11.82
N LEU A 126 -17.27 -1.09 -11.53
CA LEU A 126 -18.31 -0.12 -11.83
C LEU A 126 -18.13 1.17 -11.00
N GLY A 127 -17.91 1.05 -9.69
CA GLY A 127 -17.65 2.23 -8.83
C GLY A 127 -16.38 2.99 -9.24
N LEU A 128 -15.35 2.27 -9.66
CA LEU A 128 -14.12 2.86 -10.21
C LEU A 128 -14.41 3.67 -11.47
N LEU A 129 -15.16 3.08 -12.41
CA LEU A 129 -15.53 3.72 -13.67
C LEU A 129 -16.44 4.94 -13.46
N LEU A 130 -17.47 4.81 -12.61
CA LEU A 130 -18.51 5.82 -12.47
C LEU A 130 -18.08 7.05 -11.65
N TYR A 131 -17.33 6.86 -10.56
CA TYR A 131 -17.01 7.96 -9.65
C TYR A 131 -15.59 7.93 -9.09
N GLN A 132 -15.11 6.78 -8.61
CA GLN A 132 -13.87 6.74 -7.82
C GLN A 132 -12.64 7.14 -8.64
N ARG A 133 -12.60 6.82 -9.94
CA ARG A 133 -11.49 7.25 -10.82
C ARG A 133 -11.48 8.76 -11.01
N LYS A 134 -12.66 9.40 -11.11
CA LYS A 134 -12.78 10.86 -11.19
C LYS A 134 -12.36 11.51 -9.86
N ASP A 135 -12.72 10.91 -8.72
CA ASP A 135 -12.30 11.38 -7.40
C ASP A 135 -10.78 11.33 -7.23
N LEU A 136 -10.13 10.25 -7.67
CA LEU A 136 -8.68 10.12 -7.57
C LEU A 136 -7.94 11.01 -8.59
N ASN A 137 -8.36 11.01 -9.86
CA ASN A 137 -7.73 11.84 -10.91
C ASN A 137 -7.79 13.34 -10.61
N ARG A 138 -8.78 13.80 -9.83
CA ARG A 138 -8.97 15.22 -9.51
C ARG A 138 -8.43 15.60 -8.14
N ALA A 139 -7.84 14.67 -7.39
CA ALA A 139 -7.18 14.98 -6.13
C ALA A 139 -5.91 15.81 -6.39
N ALA A 140 -5.62 16.76 -5.51
CA ALA A 140 -4.36 17.52 -5.57
C ALA A 140 -3.15 16.61 -5.31
N CYS A 141 -3.33 15.62 -4.44
CA CYS A 141 -2.36 14.56 -4.19
C CYS A 141 -3.10 13.29 -3.74
N ILE A 142 -2.59 12.13 -4.14
CA ILE A 142 -2.99 10.84 -3.54
C ILE A 142 -1.98 10.53 -2.42
N HIS A 143 -2.45 10.06 -1.27
CA HIS A 143 -1.61 9.70 -0.13
C HIS A 143 -1.53 8.18 -0.03
N ALA A 144 -0.31 7.66 -0.19
CA ALA A 144 0.06 6.26 0.01
C ALA A 144 0.76 6.09 1.37
N THR A 145 0.57 4.94 2.03
CA THR A 145 1.24 4.64 3.30
C THR A 145 2.56 3.90 3.14
N CYS A 146 2.85 3.40 1.94
CA CYS A 146 4.09 2.69 1.62
C CYS A 146 4.38 2.77 0.11
N GLU A 147 5.60 2.39 -0.27
CA GLU A 147 6.04 2.37 -1.68
C GLU A 147 5.27 1.36 -2.53
N ALA A 148 4.94 0.20 -1.97
CA ALA A 148 4.12 -0.79 -2.67
C ALA A 148 2.76 -0.21 -3.09
N GLU A 149 2.16 0.67 -2.28
CA GLU A 149 0.92 1.35 -2.62
C GLU A 149 1.12 2.42 -3.71
N LEU A 150 2.24 3.17 -3.71
CA LEU A 150 2.63 4.06 -4.83
C LEU A 150 2.69 3.29 -6.15
N LEU A 151 3.41 2.17 -6.19
CA LEU A 151 3.57 1.36 -7.41
C LEU A 151 2.21 0.85 -7.91
N GLN A 152 1.32 0.46 -7.00
CA GLN A 152 -0.04 0.05 -7.34
C GLN A 152 -0.88 1.20 -7.92
N ILE A 153 -0.82 2.39 -7.31
CA ILE A 153 -1.48 3.60 -7.84
C ILE A 153 -1.02 3.87 -9.27
N ARG A 154 0.29 3.79 -9.53
CA ARG A 154 0.88 3.99 -10.87
C ARG A 154 0.44 2.90 -11.85
N SER A 155 0.40 1.64 -11.44
CA SER A 155 -0.06 0.52 -12.28
C SER A 155 -1.51 0.66 -12.74
N LEU A 156 -2.34 1.41 -12.00
CA LEU A 156 -3.73 1.73 -12.35
C LEU A 156 -3.86 2.96 -13.27
N GLY A 157 -2.74 3.57 -13.66
CA GLY A 157 -2.67 4.70 -14.59
C GLY A 157 -2.99 6.05 -13.96
N PHE A 158 -2.86 6.20 -12.64
CA PHE A 158 -2.99 7.51 -11.98
C PHE A 158 -1.69 8.30 -12.12
N THR A 159 -1.80 9.53 -12.61
CA THR A 159 -0.66 10.42 -12.89
C THR A 159 -0.51 11.55 -11.87
N ASN A 160 -1.45 11.69 -10.94
CA ASN A 160 -1.40 12.67 -9.85
C ASN A 160 -0.13 12.52 -9.02
N PRO A 161 0.37 13.59 -8.38
CA PRO A 161 1.37 13.47 -7.33
C PRO A 161 0.92 12.46 -6.26
N VAL A 162 1.85 11.66 -5.78
CA VAL A 162 1.61 10.68 -4.70
C VAL A 162 2.58 10.96 -3.56
N ALA A 163 2.05 11.24 -2.38
CA ALA A 163 2.84 11.37 -1.16
C ALA A 163 2.95 10.01 -0.46
N ILE A 164 4.15 9.57 -0.11
CA ILE A 164 4.36 8.41 0.77
C ILE A 164 4.56 8.91 2.20
N ILE A 165 3.55 8.68 3.05
CA ILE A 165 3.62 8.99 4.48
C ILE A 165 2.99 7.82 5.25
N PRO A 166 3.75 7.11 6.12
CA PRO A 166 3.24 5.95 6.84
C PRO A 166 2.17 6.34 7.89
N ASN A 167 1.55 5.35 8.52
CA ASN A 167 0.76 5.64 9.72
C ASN A 167 1.69 5.96 10.89
N GLY A 168 1.31 6.93 11.70
CA GLY A 168 2.04 7.24 12.92
C GLY A 168 1.73 6.29 14.07
N VAL A 169 2.69 6.14 14.96
CA VAL A 169 2.61 5.39 16.22
C VAL A 169 2.81 6.37 17.36
N ASP A 170 1.87 6.40 18.29
CA ASP A 170 2.03 7.18 19.52
C ASP A 170 2.94 6.45 20.50
N VAL A 171 4.25 6.71 20.40
CA VAL A 171 5.25 6.08 21.27
C VAL A 171 5.07 6.51 22.73
N SER A 172 4.54 7.72 22.98
CA SER A 172 4.31 8.22 24.34
C SER A 172 3.24 7.42 25.09
N ALA A 173 2.30 6.82 24.35
CA ALA A 173 1.26 5.95 24.90
C ALA A 173 1.72 4.50 25.14
N ILE A 174 2.97 4.16 24.79
CA ILE A 174 3.51 2.80 24.89
C ILE A 174 4.32 2.67 26.18
N PRO A 175 3.89 1.80 27.13
CA PRO A 175 4.49 1.71 28.47
C PRO A 175 5.78 0.88 28.47
N TYR A 176 6.81 1.35 27.76
CA TYR A 176 8.09 0.65 27.69
C TYR A 176 8.91 0.86 28.97
N ARG A 177 9.16 -0.23 29.70
CA ARG A 177 9.94 -0.19 30.95
C ARG A 177 11.43 -0.42 30.72
N GLY A 178 11.83 -0.92 29.55
CA GLY A 178 13.22 -1.29 29.25
C GLY A 178 13.75 -2.51 30.02
N VAL A 179 12.90 -3.14 30.83
CA VAL A 179 13.21 -4.37 31.57
C VAL A 179 12.97 -5.55 30.64
N PHE A 180 13.98 -6.40 30.48
CA PHE A 180 13.88 -7.60 29.66
C PHE A 180 14.12 -8.81 30.55
N THR A 181 13.11 -9.67 30.66
CA THR A 181 13.22 -10.98 31.32
C THR A 181 13.20 -12.04 30.22
N PRO A 182 14.18 -12.96 30.16
CA PRO A 182 14.14 -14.04 29.18
C PRO A 182 12.92 -14.92 29.42
N THR A 183 11.99 -14.90 28.48
CA THR A 183 10.74 -15.67 28.52
C THR A 183 10.72 -16.84 27.54
N LYS A 184 11.66 -16.87 26.58
CA LYS A 184 11.63 -17.80 25.44
C LYS A 184 10.23 -17.89 24.80
N LYS A 185 9.57 -16.75 24.66
CA LYS A 185 8.21 -16.65 24.13
C LYS A 185 8.21 -16.01 22.74
N ILE A 186 7.56 -16.67 21.79
CA ILE A 186 7.18 -16.09 20.50
C ILE A 186 5.71 -15.75 20.55
N VAL A 187 5.35 -14.54 20.14
CA VAL A 187 3.96 -14.09 20.10
C VAL A 187 3.47 -13.83 18.70
N PHE A 188 2.23 -14.19 18.43
CA PHE A 188 1.45 -13.72 17.31
C PHE A 188 0.33 -12.84 17.86
N ILE A 189 0.13 -11.65 17.31
CA ILE A 189 -1.01 -10.80 17.65
C ILE A 189 -1.61 -10.16 16.41
N SER A 190 -2.82 -10.58 16.06
CA SER A 190 -3.62 -10.04 14.96
C SER A 190 -5.02 -10.64 14.97
N ARG A 191 -5.93 -10.14 14.14
CA ARG A 191 -7.20 -10.86 13.90
C ARG A 191 -6.89 -12.29 13.43
N ILE A 192 -7.50 -13.28 14.06
CA ILE A 192 -7.36 -14.69 13.69
C ILE A 192 -8.15 -14.94 12.40
N HIS A 193 -7.41 -14.93 11.29
CA HIS A 193 -7.94 -15.03 9.94
C HIS A 193 -6.89 -15.62 9.00
N GLN A 194 -7.32 -16.39 8.00
CA GLN A 194 -6.45 -17.07 7.01
C GLN A 194 -5.39 -16.14 6.39
N LYS A 195 -5.78 -14.90 6.06
CA LYS A 195 -4.86 -13.84 5.55
C LYS A 195 -3.65 -13.57 6.48
N LYS A 196 -3.70 -13.95 7.75
CA LYS A 196 -2.58 -13.77 8.70
C LYS A 196 -1.59 -14.93 8.72
N GLY A 197 -1.82 -15.98 7.94
CA GLY A 197 -0.88 -17.08 7.76
C GLY A 197 -0.70 -17.96 8.99
N ILE A 198 -1.73 -18.04 9.86
CA ILE A 198 -1.64 -18.79 11.11
C ILE A 198 -1.47 -20.29 10.83
N GLU A 199 -2.08 -20.82 9.77
CA GLU A 199 -1.89 -22.21 9.36
C GLU A 199 -0.42 -22.51 9.01
N LEU A 200 0.24 -21.61 8.27
CA LEU A 200 1.66 -21.75 7.93
C LEU A 200 2.53 -21.70 9.19
N LEU A 201 2.16 -20.84 10.15
CA LEU A 201 2.86 -20.73 11.42
C LEU A 201 2.73 -22.02 12.25
N LEU A 202 1.52 -22.57 12.37
CA LEU A 202 1.27 -23.81 13.10
C LEU A 202 1.97 -25.00 12.44
N GLU A 203 1.95 -25.08 11.11
CA GLU A 203 2.66 -26.12 10.36
C GLU A 203 4.19 -26.02 10.53
N ALA A 204 4.74 -24.80 10.51
CA ALA A 204 6.16 -24.59 10.78
C ALA A 204 6.52 -24.95 12.22
N TRP A 205 5.68 -24.55 13.18
CA TRP A 205 5.89 -24.82 14.60
C TRP A 205 5.87 -26.32 14.92
N SER A 206 4.98 -27.10 14.31
CA SER A 206 4.93 -28.57 14.53
C SER A 206 6.17 -29.31 14.00
N LYS A 207 6.93 -28.69 13.10
CA LYS A 207 8.18 -29.23 12.53
C LYS A 207 9.43 -28.76 13.29
N LEU A 208 9.30 -27.85 14.27
CA LEU A 208 10.40 -27.30 15.05
C LEU A 208 10.57 -28.04 16.38
N ASN A 209 11.83 -28.34 16.74
CA ASN A 209 12.17 -28.84 18.07
C ASN A 209 12.72 -27.68 18.93
N LEU A 210 11.84 -27.04 19.70
CA LEU A 210 12.17 -25.92 20.58
C LEU A 210 11.59 -26.17 21.98
N PRO A 211 12.18 -27.07 22.78
CA PRO A 211 11.57 -27.58 24.02
C PRO A 211 11.38 -26.52 25.11
N ASP A 212 12.09 -25.40 25.01
CA ASP A 212 12.01 -24.31 25.98
C ASP A 212 11.19 -23.10 25.48
N TRP A 213 10.73 -23.13 24.23
CA TRP A 213 10.02 -21.99 23.63
C TRP A 213 8.52 -22.23 23.56
N THR A 214 7.74 -21.17 23.75
CA THR A 214 6.27 -21.20 23.59
C THR A 214 5.81 -20.28 22.47
N LEU A 215 4.71 -20.66 21.83
CA LEU A 215 4.00 -19.84 20.85
C LEU A 215 2.64 -19.41 21.42
N GLU A 216 2.45 -18.12 21.62
CA GLU A 216 1.16 -17.56 22.07
C GLU A 216 0.47 -16.77 20.95
N ILE A 217 -0.81 -17.05 20.73
CA ILE A 217 -1.61 -16.51 19.63
C ILE A 217 -2.76 -15.66 20.20
N ALA A 218 -2.71 -14.35 19.98
CA ALA A 218 -3.69 -13.37 20.44
C ALA A 218 -4.51 -12.76 19.29
N GLY A 219 -5.81 -12.58 19.54
CA GLY A 219 -6.71 -11.79 18.69
C GLY A 219 -8.12 -12.36 18.52
N GLU A 220 -8.98 -11.56 17.88
CA GLU A 220 -10.36 -11.97 17.54
C GLU A 220 -10.41 -12.73 16.22
N GLY A 221 -11.25 -13.76 16.16
CA GLY A 221 -11.53 -14.49 14.93
C GLY A 221 -12.93 -15.08 14.90
N GLN A 222 -13.35 -15.53 13.73
CA GLN A 222 -14.61 -16.27 13.61
C GLN A 222 -14.50 -17.57 14.43
N ARG A 223 -15.45 -17.81 15.35
CA ARG A 223 -15.41 -18.95 16.28
C ARG A 223 -15.17 -20.30 15.58
N SER A 224 -15.83 -20.53 14.45
CA SER A 224 -15.64 -21.76 13.65
C SER A 224 -14.20 -21.93 13.15
N TYR A 225 -13.55 -20.84 12.75
CA TYR A 225 -12.18 -20.86 12.25
C TYR A 225 -11.17 -21.03 13.39
N VAL A 226 -11.37 -20.35 14.52
CA VAL A 226 -10.54 -20.54 15.74
C VAL A 226 -10.61 -22.00 16.21
N ASN A 227 -11.82 -22.57 16.31
CA ASN A 227 -12.01 -23.97 16.71
C ASN A 227 -11.31 -24.95 15.75
N LYS A 228 -11.32 -24.67 14.44
CA LYS A 228 -10.60 -25.48 13.44
C LYS A 228 -9.09 -25.50 13.71
N LEU A 229 -8.51 -24.35 14.04
CA LEU A 229 -7.07 -24.25 14.34
C LEU A 229 -6.72 -24.97 15.65
N GLN A 230 -7.58 -24.87 16.67
CA GLN A 230 -7.40 -25.61 17.92
C GLN A 230 -7.50 -27.12 17.71
N GLN A 231 -8.49 -27.58 16.94
CA GLN A 231 -8.61 -28.99 16.57
C GLN A 231 -7.37 -29.48 15.78
N GLN A 232 -6.80 -28.65 14.91
CA GLN A 232 -5.55 -29.00 14.22
C GLN A 232 -4.40 -29.20 15.21
N ILE A 233 -4.27 -28.33 16.21
CA ILE A 233 -3.27 -28.47 17.28
C ILE A 233 -3.45 -29.79 18.03
N ASP A 234 -4.69 -30.12 18.41
CA ASP A 234 -5.01 -31.35 19.14
C ASP A 234 -4.72 -32.60 18.29
N VAL A 235 -5.15 -32.62 17.03
CA VAL A 235 -4.96 -33.78 16.13
C VAL A 235 -3.48 -34.00 15.80
N GLN A 236 -2.72 -32.92 15.59
CA GLN A 236 -1.30 -32.99 15.27
C GLN A 236 -0.41 -33.04 16.53
N GLN A 237 -1.01 -33.00 17.72
CA GLN A 237 -0.32 -32.97 19.02
C GLN A 237 0.76 -31.87 19.07
N ILE A 238 0.42 -30.68 18.58
CA ILE A 238 1.35 -29.55 18.53
C ILE A 238 1.52 -28.99 19.94
N GLU A 239 2.66 -29.28 20.57
CA GLU A 239 2.94 -28.83 21.92
C GLU A 239 3.30 -27.32 21.98
N ARG A 240 3.15 -26.74 23.18
CA ARG A 240 3.61 -25.38 23.53
C ARG A 240 2.99 -24.26 22.69
N VAL A 241 1.77 -24.47 22.19
CA VAL A 241 0.96 -23.43 21.52
C VAL A 241 -0.24 -23.07 22.39
N ARG A 242 -0.52 -21.78 22.56
CA ARG A 242 -1.68 -21.29 23.33
C ARG A 242 -2.42 -20.17 22.62
N PHE A 243 -3.74 -20.30 22.51
CA PHE A 243 -4.61 -19.19 22.14
C PHE A 243 -5.01 -18.38 23.39
N VAL A 244 -4.70 -17.09 23.42
CA VAL A 244 -4.99 -16.22 24.57
C VAL A 244 -6.27 -15.40 24.43
N GLY A 245 -6.88 -15.42 23.23
CA GLY A 245 -8.04 -14.58 22.92
C GLY A 245 -7.65 -13.14 22.56
N PRO A 246 -8.62 -12.22 22.45
CA PRO A 246 -8.34 -10.84 22.10
C PRO A 246 -7.80 -10.03 23.27
N LEU A 247 -6.81 -9.18 22.99
CA LEU A 247 -6.15 -8.32 23.98
C LEU A 247 -6.29 -6.85 23.61
N TYR A 248 -6.52 -6.02 24.61
CA TYR A 248 -6.77 -4.59 24.49
C TYR A 248 -6.04 -3.82 25.57
N GLY A 249 -5.83 -2.51 25.36
CA GLY A 249 -5.27 -1.64 26.39
C GLY A 249 -3.93 -2.14 26.94
N THR A 250 -3.82 -2.18 28.27
CA THR A 250 -2.64 -2.64 29.03
C THR A 250 -2.30 -4.10 28.74
N ASP A 251 -3.29 -4.99 28.65
CA ASP A 251 -3.07 -6.43 28.44
C ASP A 251 -2.32 -6.70 27.12
N LYS A 252 -2.58 -5.88 26.10
CA LYS A 252 -1.85 -5.95 24.82
C LYS A 252 -0.37 -5.59 25.00
N TRP A 253 -0.09 -4.55 25.77
CA TRP A 253 1.28 -4.10 26.01
C TRP A 253 2.05 -5.09 26.88
N ASP A 254 1.44 -5.61 27.95
CA ASP A 254 2.04 -6.63 28.80
C ASP A 254 2.32 -7.92 27.99
N PHE A 255 1.42 -8.29 27.07
CA PHE A 255 1.63 -9.42 26.17
C PHE A 255 2.83 -9.23 25.24
N LEU A 256 2.95 -8.07 24.61
CA LEU A 256 4.11 -7.73 23.77
C LEU A 256 5.40 -7.63 24.61
N GLU A 257 5.37 -6.98 25.78
CA GLU A 257 6.53 -6.89 26.69
C GLU A 257 7.04 -8.27 27.11
N SER A 258 6.14 -9.25 27.25
CA SER A 258 6.50 -10.62 27.62
C SER A 258 7.15 -11.45 26.51
N ALA A 259 7.25 -10.92 25.29
CA ALA A 259 7.73 -11.65 24.12
C ALA A 259 9.22 -11.38 23.85
N GLU A 260 9.97 -12.43 23.46
CA GLU A 260 11.31 -12.23 22.89
C GLU A 260 11.27 -12.01 21.38
N LEU A 261 10.22 -12.48 20.71
CA LEU A 261 10.00 -12.37 19.28
C LEU A 261 8.51 -12.21 18.99
N MET A 262 8.17 -11.37 18.02
CA MET A 262 6.83 -11.31 17.45
C MET A 262 6.86 -11.86 16.02
N ILE A 263 5.91 -12.72 15.67
CA ILE A 263 5.79 -13.27 14.32
C ILE A 263 4.42 -13.00 13.72
N LEU A 264 4.42 -12.47 12.50
CA LEU A 264 3.21 -12.20 11.71
C LEU A 264 3.44 -12.62 10.25
N PRO A 265 3.22 -13.91 9.90
CA PRO A 265 3.46 -14.44 8.56
C PRO A 265 2.29 -14.16 7.60
N THR A 266 1.83 -12.90 7.56
CA THR A 266 0.63 -12.49 6.82
C THR A 266 0.84 -12.46 5.31
N TYR A 267 -0.21 -12.77 4.55
CA TYR A 267 -0.21 -12.72 3.08
C TYR A 267 -0.18 -11.30 2.51
N SER A 268 -0.62 -10.30 3.29
CA SER A 268 -0.51 -8.89 2.91
C SER A 268 -0.94 -7.99 4.05
N GLU A 269 -0.20 -6.90 4.23
CA GLU A 269 -0.54 -5.78 5.09
C GLU A 269 -0.24 -4.46 4.39
N ASN A 270 -1.13 -3.48 4.56
CA ASN A 270 -0.87 -2.14 4.05
C ASN A 270 0.11 -1.35 4.94
N PHE A 271 0.10 -1.62 6.25
CA PHE A 271 1.06 -1.06 7.20
C PHE A 271 1.37 -2.06 8.31
N GLY A 272 0.38 -2.80 8.81
CA GLY A 272 0.59 -3.73 9.93
C GLY A 272 0.98 -2.99 11.21
N ILE A 273 0.09 -2.14 11.73
CA ILE A 273 0.34 -1.32 12.94
C ILE A 273 0.93 -2.12 14.12
N VAL A 274 0.54 -3.39 14.24
CA VAL A 274 1.03 -4.28 15.30
C VAL A 274 2.53 -4.62 15.18
N VAL A 275 3.09 -4.60 13.97
CA VAL A 275 4.54 -4.71 13.76
C VAL A 275 5.24 -3.48 14.35
N ALA A 276 4.71 -2.29 14.06
CA ALA A 276 5.23 -1.04 14.60
C ALA A 276 5.10 -0.98 16.13
N GLU A 277 3.98 -1.46 16.68
CA GLU A 277 3.75 -1.56 18.13
C GLU A 277 4.74 -2.53 18.80
N ALA A 278 5.02 -3.68 18.18
CA ALA A 278 6.02 -4.63 18.69
C ALA A 278 7.44 -4.04 18.67
N LEU A 279 7.84 -3.40 17.57
CA LEU A 279 9.13 -2.72 17.46
C LEU A 279 9.25 -1.60 18.50
N ALA A 280 8.20 -0.81 18.72
CA ALA A 280 8.18 0.24 19.74
C ALA A 280 8.33 -0.32 21.17
N MET A 281 7.80 -1.51 21.44
CA MET A 281 8.00 -2.26 22.69
C MET A 281 9.41 -2.86 22.80
N GLY A 282 10.26 -2.70 21.79
CA GLY A 282 11.59 -3.30 21.77
C GLY A 282 11.58 -4.80 21.50
N VAL A 283 10.57 -5.30 20.78
CA VAL A 283 10.44 -6.71 20.39
C VAL A 283 10.82 -6.86 18.92
N PRO A 284 11.84 -7.67 18.58
CA PRO A 284 12.17 -7.98 17.20
C PRO A 284 11.01 -8.69 16.49
N VAL A 285 10.81 -8.38 15.21
CA VAL A 285 9.66 -8.88 14.44
C VAL A 285 10.10 -9.78 13.28
N ILE A 286 9.36 -10.87 13.08
CA ILE A 286 9.41 -11.71 11.88
C ILE A 286 8.12 -11.47 11.09
N THR A 287 8.23 -10.96 9.87
CA THR A 287 7.07 -10.81 8.96
C THR A 287 7.45 -11.06 7.51
N THR A 288 6.53 -10.85 6.57
CA THR A 288 6.67 -11.27 5.18
C THR A 288 7.02 -10.12 4.25
N LYS A 289 7.61 -10.45 3.10
CA LYS A 289 7.89 -9.52 1.98
C LYS A 289 6.66 -8.85 1.36
N ASP A 290 5.47 -9.36 1.68
CA ASP A 290 4.18 -8.76 1.30
C ASP A 290 3.68 -7.72 2.32
N THR A 291 4.56 -7.27 3.22
CA THR A 291 4.33 -6.17 4.16
C THR A 291 5.40 -5.08 3.96
N PRO A 292 5.09 -3.80 4.22
CA PRO A 292 6.01 -2.70 3.97
C PRO A 292 7.00 -2.51 5.13
N TRP A 293 7.79 -3.55 5.40
CA TRP A 293 8.74 -3.61 6.53
C TRP A 293 10.13 -4.08 6.08
N GLN A 294 10.58 -3.61 4.92
CA GLN A 294 11.94 -3.84 4.43
C GLN A 294 12.98 -3.35 5.44
N GLU A 295 12.63 -2.34 6.23
CA GLU A 295 13.47 -1.77 7.29
C GLU A 295 13.82 -2.78 8.38
N LEU A 296 13.09 -3.88 8.53
CA LEU A 296 13.49 -4.96 9.46
C LEU A 296 14.87 -5.52 9.12
N GLU A 297 15.19 -5.65 7.82
CA GLU A 297 16.49 -6.11 7.36
C GLU A 297 17.53 -4.97 7.39
N THR A 298 17.18 -3.77 6.92
CA THR A 298 18.15 -2.66 6.81
C THR A 298 18.55 -2.07 8.17
N GLU A 299 17.64 -2.07 9.14
CA GLU A 299 17.90 -1.61 10.52
C GLU A 299 18.28 -2.77 11.46
N HIS A 300 18.36 -3.99 10.94
CA HIS A 300 18.67 -5.20 11.70
C HIS A 300 17.79 -5.37 12.94
N CYS A 301 16.50 -5.07 12.84
CA CYS A 301 15.54 -5.12 13.95
C CYS A 301 14.51 -6.24 13.80
N GLY A 302 14.67 -7.10 12.80
CA GLY A 302 13.83 -8.26 12.58
C GLY A 302 14.18 -9.00 11.30
N TRP A 303 13.19 -9.71 10.75
CA TRP A 303 13.34 -10.51 9.54
C TRP A 303 12.16 -10.28 8.58
N TRP A 304 12.49 -10.09 7.31
CA TRP A 304 11.54 -9.84 6.23
C TRP A 304 11.57 -10.99 5.22
N ILE A 305 10.80 -12.04 5.48
CA ILE A 305 10.94 -13.34 4.80
C ILE A 305 9.93 -13.55 3.67
N LYS A 306 10.23 -14.46 2.74
CA LYS A 306 9.19 -14.98 1.84
C LYS A 306 8.20 -15.81 2.65
N GLN A 307 6.92 -15.70 2.33
CA GLN A 307 5.89 -16.44 3.03
C GLN A 307 5.88 -17.92 2.58
N SER A 308 6.48 -18.79 3.38
CA SER A 308 6.47 -20.25 3.20
C SER A 308 6.77 -20.94 4.54
N VAL A 309 6.38 -22.20 4.66
CA VAL A 309 6.62 -22.99 5.89
C VAL A 309 8.12 -23.13 6.12
N GLU A 310 8.88 -23.40 5.08
CA GLU A 310 10.33 -23.59 5.12
C GLU A 310 11.04 -22.34 5.65
N GLN A 311 10.69 -21.16 5.11
CA GLN A 311 11.30 -19.90 5.56
C GLN A 311 10.89 -19.52 6.98
N ILE A 312 9.66 -19.86 7.42
CA ILE A 312 9.23 -19.66 8.81
C ILE A 312 10.05 -20.56 9.74
N ILE A 313 10.28 -21.83 9.38
CA ILE A 313 11.13 -22.75 10.15
C ILE A 313 12.56 -22.19 10.27
N ASP A 314 13.16 -21.82 9.14
CA ASP A 314 14.55 -21.35 9.10
C ASP A 314 14.75 -20.09 9.93
N VAL A 315 13.83 -19.12 9.81
CA VAL A 315 13.94 -17.85 10.53
C VAL A 315 13.68 -18.03 12.03
N ILE A 316 12.72 -18.86 12.44
CA ILE A 316 12.48 -19.13 13.86
C ILE A 316 13.70 -19.82 14.45
N ARG A 317 14.28 -20.83 13.77
CA ARG A 317 15.50 -21.51 14.23
C ARG A 317 16.66 -20.52 14.39
N THR A 318 16.86 -19.65 13.41
CA THR A 318 17.91 -18.63 13.45
C THR A 318 17.67 -17.65 14.61
N ALA A 319 16.46 -17.10 14.73
CA ALA A 319 16.12 -16.10 15.73
C ALA A 319 16.21 -16.65 17.16
N THR A 320 15.76 -17.88 17.38
CA THR A 320 15.78 -18.53 18.71
C THR A 320 17.19 -19.00 19.11
N ALA A 321 18.07 -19.28 18.14
CA ALA A 321 19.48 -19.62 18.39
C ALA A 321 20.36 -18.41 18.75
N LEU A 322 19.94 -17.18 18.41
CA LEU A 322 20.68 -15.97 18.79
C LEU A 322 20.80 -15.85 20.32
N PRO A 323 21.91 -15.27 20.83
CA PRO A 323 21.98 -14.89 22.23
C PRO A 323 20.87 -13.89 22.58
N MET A 324 20.34 -13.99 23.80
CA MET A 324 19.33 -13.06 24.32
C MET A 324 19.77 -11.59 24.17
N ALA A 325 21.04 -11.30 24.43
CA ALA A 325 21.60 -9.96 24.30
C ALA A 325 21.48 -9.42 22.86
N GLU A 326 21.66 -10.27 21.84
CA GLU A 326 21.53 -9.86 20.44
C GLU A 326 20.05 -9.63 20.07
N ARG A 327 19.13 -10.51 20.48
CA ARG A 327 17.69 -10.27 20.30
C ARG A 327 17.25 -8.96 20.95
N ARG A 328 17.75 -8.66 22.16
CA ARG A 328 17.47 -7.38 22.82
C ARG A 328 18.04 -6.19 22.05
N ALA A 329 19.26 -6.31 21.51
CA ALA A 329 19.85 -5.26 20.69
C ALA A 329 19.04 -5.01 19.41
N MET A 330 18.54 -6.07 18.75
CA MET A 330 17.61 -5.97 17.61
C MET A 330 16.34 -5.20 18.01
N GLY A 331 15.75 -5.52 19.16
CA GLY A 331 14.57 -4.85 19.69
C GLY A 331 14.79 -3.36 19.91
N LEU A 332 15.92 -2.98 20.51
CA LEU A 332 16.30 -1.58 20.71
C LEU A 332 16.50 -0.82 19.39
N ARG A 333 17.05 -1.45 18.35
CA ARG A 333 17.12 -0.87 17.01
C ARG A 333 15.73 -0.65 16.43
N GLY A 334 14.82 -1.62 16.60
CA GLY A 334 13.42 -1.52 16.20
C GLY A 334 12.72 -0.35 16.85
N ARG A 335 12.91 -0.16 18.16
CA ARG A 335 12.34 0.99 18.88
C ARG A 335 12.84 2.32 18.34
N ARG A 336 14.17 2.46 18.12
CA ARG A 336 14.77 3.67 17.54
C ARG A 336 14.22 3.98 16.15
N LEU A 337 14.01 2.96 15.33
CA LEU A 337 13.36 3.11 14.02
C LEU A 337 11.95 3.71 14.17
N ILE A 338 11.15 3.20 15.11
CA ILE A 338 9.81 3.76 15.35
C ILE A 338 9.88 5.20 15.85
N GLU A 339 10.70 5.48 16.87
CA GLU A 339 10.89 6.81 17.45
C GLU A 339 11.36 7.84 16.41
N GLY A 340 12.24 7.45 15.47
CA GLY A 340 12.79 8.36 14.47
C GLY A 340 11.93 8.57 13.23
N LYS A 341 11.22 7.54 12.75
CA LYS A 341 10.55 7.56 11.43
C LYS A 341 9.03 7.45 11.50
N TYR A 342 8.50 6.68 12.45
CA TYR A 342 7.07 6.32 12.50
C TYR A 342 6.34 6.96 13.68
N GLU A 343 7.03 7.73 14.51
CA GLU A 343 6.44 8.45 15.62
C GLU A 343 5.37 9.43 15.10
N ILE A 344 4.24 9.52 15.80
CA ILE A 344 3.03 10.20 15.34
C ILE A 344 3.22 11.71 15.14
N HIS A 345 4.03 12.38 15.96
CA HIS A 345 4.40 13.78 15.76
C HIS A 345 5.20 13.96 14.46
N THR A 346 6.20 13.12 14.23
CA THR A 346 7.00 13.12 12.98
C THR A 346 6.11 12.92 11.74
N VAL A 347 5.14 12.00 11.82
CA VAL A 347 4.17 11.78 10.74
C VAL A 347 3.24 12.97 10.55
N ALA A 348 2.77 13.60 11.63
CA ALA A 348 1.92 14.78 11.56
C ALA A 348 2.64 15.97 10.90
N GLU A 349 3.93 16.19 11.20
CA GLU A 349 4.75 17.22 10.56
C GLU A 349 4.86 17.00 9.05
N ARG A 350 5.13 15.76 8.61
CA ARG A 350 5.15 15.41 7.17
C ARG A 350 3.80 15.68 6.50
N ILE A 351 2.69 15.39 7.16
CA ILE A 351 1.36 15.71 6.64
C ILE A 351 1.14 17.24 6.57
N LYS A 352 1.60 18.02 7.55
CA LYS A 352 1.57 19.50 7.49
C LYS A 352 2.42 20.03 6.34
N MET A 353 3.60 19.47 6.09
CA MET A 353 4.44 19.80 4.94
C MET A 353 3.72 19.52 3.62
N LEU A 354 3.05 18.37 3.49
CA LEU A 354 2.21 18.03 2.34
C LEU A 354 1.12 19.08 2.11
N TYR A 355 0.40 19.49 3.16
CA TYR A 355 -0.63 20.52 3.05
C TYR A 355 -0.06 21.87 2.63
N SER A 356 1.07 22.27 3.23
CA SER A 356 1.73 23.54 2.94
C SER A 356 2.16 23.60 1.46
N TRP A 357 2.69 22.51 0.92
CA TRP A 357 3.03 22.42 -0.50
C TRP A 357 1.79 22.50 -1.41
N ILE A 358 0.71 21.76 -1.10
CA ILE A 358 -0.53 21.82 -1.88
C ILE A 358 -1.14 23.22 -1.86
N LEU A 359 -1.01 23.95 -0.75
CA LEU A 359 -1.48 25.32 -0.60
C LEU A 359 -0.52 26.37 -1.19
N GLY A 360 0.65 25.96 -1.70
CA GLY A 360 1.64 26.85 -2.30
C GLY A 360 2.44 27.68 -1.29
N THR A 361 2.42 27.31 0.00
CA THR A 361 3.13 28.04 1.07
C THR A 361 4.49 27.42 1.42
N ALA A 362 4.85 26.28 0.80
CA ALA A 362 6.12 25.59 1.01
C ALA A 362 6.57 24.87 -0.28
N PRO A 363 7.87 24.59 -0.46
CA PRO A 363 8.36 23.78 -1.58
C PRO A 363 7.87 22.33 -1.50
N LYS A 364 7.98 21.61 -2.64
CA LYS A 364 7.60 20.19 -2.73
C LYS A 364 8.49 19.34 -1.80
N PRO A 365 7.90 18.54 -0.88
CA PRO A 365 8.66 17.61 -0.07
C PRO A 365 9.25 16.44 -0.88
N ASP A 366 10.35 15.88 -0.39
CA ASP A 366 11.06 14.72 -0.98
C ASP A 366 10.19 13.45 -1.07
N PHE A 367 9.22 13.31 -0.17
CA PHE A 367 8.29 12.19 -0.12
C PHE A 367 7.08 12.32 -1.05
N VAL A 368 7.05 13.35 -1.91
CA VAL A 368 6.03 13.56 -2.93
C VAL A 368 6.60 13.19 -4.31
N TYR A 369 6.05 12.11 -4.86
CA TYR A 369 6.46 11.53 -6.13
C TYR A 369 5.51 11.96 -7.24
N GLU A 370 6.04 12.71 -8.20
CA GLU A 370 5.33 13.02 -9.45
C GLU A 370 5.38 11.84 -10.41
N HIS A 371 4.55 11.88 -11.46
CA HIS A 371 4.60 10.90 -12.54
C HIS A 371 5.81 11.17 -13.45
N THR A 372 7.01 10.94 -12.93
CA THR A 372 8.23 10.84 -13.74
C THR A 372 8.44 9.38 -14.07
N VAL A 373 8.32 9.03 -15.34
CA VAL A 373 8.73 7.72 -15.85
C VAL A 373 10.26 7.68 -15.82
N THR A 374 10.84 7.37 -14.67
CA THR A 374 12.24 6.96 -14.60
C THR A 374 12.25 5.47 -14.84
N MET A 375 12.44 5.07 -16.11
CA MET A 375 12.78 3.68 -16.42
C MET A 375 14.11 3.38 -15.73
N PRO A 376 14.23 2.27 -14.97
CA PRO A 376 15.51 1.88 -14.40
C PRO A 376 16.52 1.72 -15.56
N ILE A 377 17.63 2.45 -15.47
CA ILE A 377 18.76 2.29 -16.39
C ILE A 377 19.26 0.87 -16.19
N THR A 378 18.99 -0.01 -17.15
CA THR A 378 19.53 -1.36 -17.19
C THR A 378 20.63 -1.38 -18.23
N ASP A 379 21.77 -2.01 -17.93
CA ASP A 379 22.89 -2.17 -18.87
C ASP A 379 22.54 -3.09 -20.07
N ARG A 380 21.30 -3.59 -20.14
CA ARG A 380 20.80 -4.35 -21.30
C ARG A 380 20.27 -3.39 -22.35
N LYS A 381 20.61 -3.65 -23.63
CA LYS A 381 19.93 -2.98 -24.75
C LYS A 381 18.43 -3.23 -24.64
N LEU A 382 17.65 -2.15 -24.56
CA LEU A 382 16.19 -2.21 -24.54
C LEU A 382 15.69 -2.96 -25.77
N LYS A 383 14.67 -3.79 -25.59
CA LYS A 383 13.99 -4.48 -26.69
C LYS A 383 12.74 -3.70 -27.08
N VAL A 384 12.73 -3.17 -28.30
CA VAL A 384 11.70 -2.28 -28.81
C VAL A 384 11.01 -2.92 -30.00
N VAL A 385 9.68 -2.97 -29.95
CA VAL A 385 8.84 -3.35 -31.09
C VAL A 385 8.22 -2.09 -31.68
N HIS A 386 8.57 -1.77 -32.91
CA HIS A 386 7.93 -0.72 -33.71
C HIS A 386 6.80 -1.32 -34.53
N PHE A 387 5.55 -1.02 -34.18
CA PHE A 387 4.44 -1.31 -35.05
C PHE A 387 4.19 -0.14 -36.00
N ILE A 388 4.05 -0.45 -37.29
CA ILE A 388 3.56 0.47 -38.31
C ILE A 388 2.52 -0.24 -39.19
N THR A 389 1.57 0.51 -39.71
CA THR A 389 0.57 0.04 -40.65
C THR A 389 1.14 -0.40 -42.01
N SER A 390 2.10 0.31 -42.59
CA SER A 390 2.78 -0.08 -43.83
C SER A 390 4.19 0.50 -43.94
N ILE A 391 5.14 -0.33 -44.36
CA ILE A 391 6.48 0.10 -44.81
C ILE A 391 6.62 0.04 -46.35
N ASP A 392 5.50 0.01 -47.05
CA ASP A 392 5.51 -0.04 -48.52
C ASP A 392 6.12 1.25 -49.09
N LYS A 393 6.91 1.13 -50.16
CA LYS A 393 7.51 2.27 -50.87
C LYS A 393 6.46 3.28 -51.33
N SER A 394 5.24 2.82 -51.63
CA SER A 394 4.12 3.66 -52.05
C SER A 394 3.51 4.49 -50.90
N ALA A 395 3.80 4.16 -49.64
CA ALA A 395 3.20 4.81 -48.47
C ALA A 395 3.88 6.15 -48.06
N GLY A 396 4.83 6.65 -48.87
CA GLY A 396 5.31 8.04 -48.81
C GLY A 396 6.17 8.37 -47.58
N GLY A 397 5.95 9.56 -46.99
CA GLY A 397 6.84 10.17 -46.00
C GLY A 397 7.02 9.39 -44.70
N THR A 398 6.00 8.67 -44.23
CA THR A 398 6.07 7.85 -43.02
C THR A 398 7.04 6.69 -43.19
N THR A 399 7.06 6.06 -44.37
CA THR A 399 7.98 4.98 -44.71
C THR A 399 9.42 5.47 -44.73
N ALA A 400 9.67 6.63 -45.36
CA ALA A 400 11.01 7.24 -45.41
C ALA A 400 11.51 7.63 -44.01
N TYR A 401 10.64 8.21 -43.18
CA TYR A 401 10.97 8.55 -41.78
C TYR A 401 11.35 7.31 -40.98
N LEU A 402 10.58 6.22 -41.09
CA LEU A 402 10.88 4.99 -40.36
C LEU A 402 12.11 4.28 -40.87
N GLN A 403 12.43 4.39 -42.16
CA GLN A 403 13.70 3.87 -42.67
C GLN A 403 14.89 4.56 -42.02
N LEU A 404 14.85 5.90 -41.92
CA LEU A 404 15.87 6.69 -41.24
C LEU A 404 15.93 6.35 -39.73
N LEU A 405 14.78 6.35 -39.07
CA LEU A 405 14.69 6.11 -37.63
C LEU A 405 15.17 4.69 -37.26
N SER A 406 14.72 3.67 -38.00
CA SER A 406 15.10 2.28 -37.72
C SER A 406 16.59 2.04 -37.96
N ASN A 407 17.17 2.71 -38.96
CA ASN A 407 18.61 2.61 -39.24
C ASN A 407 19.48 3.23 -38.15
N GLN A 408 18.98 4.24 -37.42
CA GLN A 408 19.69 4.83 -36.27
C GLN A 408 19.43 4.04 -34.98
N LEU A 409 18.20 3.57 -34.76
CA LEU A 409 17.81 2.88 -33.54
C LEU A 409 18.41 1.48 -33.40
N LYS A 410 18.67 0.77 -34.50
CA LYS A 410 19.22 -0.60 -34.47
C LYS A 410 20.53 -0.72 -33.67
N ASP A 411 21.31 0.35 -33.60
CA ASP A 411 22.59 0.36 -32.88
C ASP A 411 22.42 0.66 -31.39
N LEU A 412 21.29 1.29 -31.01
CA LEU A 412 20.97 1.70 -29.64
C LEU A 412 20.10 0.68 -28.91
N VAL A 413 19.20 0.00 -29.62
CA VAL A 413 18.21 -0.92 -29.05
C VAL A 413 18.11 -2.21 -29.86
N SER A 414 17.60 -3.28 -29.26
CA SER A 414 17.16 -4.47 -29.99
C SER A 414 15.82 -4.16 -30.66
N LEU A 415 15.84 -3.87 -31.96
CA LEU A 415 14.69 -3.35 -32.71
C LEU A 415 14.03 -4.44 -33.57
N ILE A 416 12.71 -4.59 -33.41
CA ILE A 416 11.85 -5.37 -34.30
C ILE A 416 10.82 -4.42 -34.90
N VAL A 417 10.69 -4.40 -36.22
CA VAL A 417 9.65 -3.65 -36.93
C VAL A 417 8.55 -4.62 -37.36
N VAL A 418 7.32 -4.32 -36.99
CA VAL A 418 6.13 -5.06 -37.38
C VAL A 418 5.32 -4.18 -38.32
N SER A 419 5.04 -4.68 -39.52
CA SER A 419 4.29 -3.98 -40.55
C SER A 419 3.07 -4.77 -41.00
N GLY A 420 2.05 -4.07 -41.51
CA GLY A 420 1.08 -4.70 -42.41
C GLY A 420 1.76 -5.27 -43.65
N MET A 421 1.14 -6.28 -44.27
CA MET A 421 1.58 -6.87 -45.55
C MET A 421 1.88 -5.79 -46.58
N SER A 422 3.00 -5.93 -47.28
CA SER A 422 3.49 -4.98 -48.28
C SER A 422 3.96 -5.73 -49.51
N GLU A 423 3.64 -5.21 -50.70
CA GLU A 423 4.08 -5.79 -51.98
C GLU A 423 5.50 -5.32 -52.32
N GLN A 424 5.86 -4.08 -51.94
CA GLN A 424 7.17 -3.50 -52.16
C GLN A 424 7.70 -2.83 -50.89
N PRO A 425 8.12 -3.61 -49.87
CA PRO A 425 8.61 -3.05 -48.62
C PRO A 425 9.93 -2.30 -48.82
N VAL A 426 10.15 -1.23 -48.07
CA VAL A 426 11.49 -0.63 -47.98
C VAL A 426 12.45 -1.56 -47.23
N VAL A 427 13.71 -1.54 -47.65
CA VAL A 427 14.75 -2.35 -47.02
C VAL A 427 15.25 -1.64 -45.76
N LEU A 428 15.14 -2.33 -44.62
CA LEU A 428 15.66 -1.89 -43.32
C LEU A 428 16.88 -2.73 -42.95
N ASN A 429 18.07 -2.26 -43.29
CA ASN A 429 19.31 -3.02 -43.11
C ASN A 429 19.65 -3.25 -41.63
N GLY A 430 19.71 -4.53 -41.22
CA GLY A 430 20.06 -4.94 -39.85
C GLY A 430 18.90 -4.84 -38.85
N VAL A 431 17.66 -4.79 -39.33
CA VAL A 431 16.44 -4.73 -38.50
C VAL A 431 15.56 -5.94 -38.83
N ASP A 432 15.05 -6.64 -37.81
CA ASP A 432 14.09 -7.73 -38.00
C ASP A 432 12.74 -7.13 -38.40
N VAL A 433 12.25 -7.46 -39.59
CA VAL A 433 10.97 -6.96 -40.12
C VAL A 433 9.98 -8.11 -40.22
N ARG A 434 8.85 -7.99 -39.52
CA ARG A 434 7.78 -8.98 -39.49
C ARG A 434 6.51 -8.42 -40.09
N PHE A 435 5.91 -9.19 -41.00
CA PHE A 435 4.66 -8.82 -41.62
C PHE A 435 3.48 -9.50 -40.94
N MET A 436 2.40 -8.74 -40.74
CA MET A 436 1.13 -9.22 -40.19
C MET A 436 -0.02 -8.84 -41.12
N ASP A 437 -1.06 -9.66 -41.10
CA ASP A 437 -2.32 -9.33 -41.74
C ASP A 437 -3.12 -8.43 -40.79
N ILE A 438 -3.05 -7.11 -41.06
CA ILE A 438 -3.65 -6.08 -40.23
C ILE A 438 -5.09 -5.73 -40.65
N ALA A 439 -5.71 -6.55 -41.50
CA ALA A 439 -7.06 -6.28 -41.96
C ALA A 439 -8.09 -6.33 -40.81
N MET A 440 -8.87 -5.26 -40.63
CA MET A 440 -9.85 -5.13 -39.53
C MET A 440 -10.84 -6.30 -39.45
N TYR A 441 -11.27 -6.87 -40.59
CA TYR A 441 -12.20 -7.99 -40.61
C TYR A 441 -11.61 -9.29 -40.03
N ARG A 442 -10.30 -9.34 -39.78
CA ARG A 442 -9.58 -10.43 -39.09
C ARG A 442 -9.14 -10.06 -37.67
N TRP A 443 -9.86 -9.14 -37.00
CA TRP A 443 -9.52 -8.62 -35.66
C TRP A 443 -9.08 -9.68 -34.63
N PHE A 444 -9.78 -10.82 -34.54
CA PHE A 444 -9.43 -11.87 -33.60
C PHE A 444 -8.08 -12.53 -33.92
N GLN A 445 -7.77 -12.71 -35.20
CA GLN A 445 -6.49 -13.25 -35.65
C GLN A 445 -5.36 -12.24 -35.42
N LEU A 446 -5.59 -10.97 -35.77
CA LEU A 446 -4.64 -9.88 -35.51
C LEU A 446 -4.31 -9.77 -34.01
N LYS A 447 -5.34 -9.77 -33.15
CA LYS A 447 -5.17 -9.76 -31.70
C LYS A 447 -4.36 -10.96 -31.20
N ASN A 448 -4.56 -12.14 -31.78
CA ASN A 448 -3.79 -13.33 -31.39
C ASN A 448 -2.33 -13.25 -31.88
N GLN A 449 -2.10 -12.77 -33.10
CA GLN A 449 -0.75 -12.56 -33.65
C GLN A 449 0.05 -11.56 -32.79
N PHE A 450 -0.56 -10.43 -32.43
CA PHE A 450 0.05 -9.47 -31.52
C PHE A 450 0.31 -10.07 -30.13
N ARG A 451 -0.63 -10.83 -29.57
CA ARG A 451 -0.44 -11.49 -28.28
C ARG A 451 0.75 -12.45 -28.32
N VAL A 452 0.85 -13.28 -29.35
CA VAL A 452 1.96 -14.23 -29.53
C VAL A 452 3.27 -13.47 -29.71
N LEU A 453 3.30 -12.41 -30.50
CA LEU A 453 4.47 -11.55 -30.65
C LEU A 453 4.93 -10.98 -29.31
N LEU A 454 4.04 -10.37 -28.53
CA LEU A 454 4.40 -9.77 -27.24
C LEU A 454 4.89 -10.82 -26.23
N GLN A 455 4.31 -12.03 -26.25
CA GLN A 455 4.76 -13.13 -25.39
C GLN A 455 6.12 -13.70 -25.81
N THR A 456 6.34 -13.84 -27.12
CA THR A 456 7.57 -14.42 -27.68
C THR A 456 8.73 -13.43 -27.55
N GLU A 457 8.49 -12.18 -27.91
CA GLU A 457 9.54 -11.17 -27.92
C GLU A 457 9.77 -10.53 -26.56
N ASN A 458 8.75 -10.50 -25.69
CA ASN A 458 8.79 -9.86 -24.38
C ASN A 458 9.43 -8.46 -24.42
N PRO A 459 8.92 -7.54 -25.26
CA PRO A 459 9.56 -6.25 -25.47
C PRO A 459 9.41 -5.34 -24.24
N ASP A 460 10.42 -4.50 -24.02
CA ASP A 460 10.38 -3.43 -23.02
C ASP A 460 9.43 -2.30 -23.44
N ILE A 461 9.41 -1.99 -24.74
CA ILE A 461 8.59 -0.91 -25.32
C ILE A 461 7.91 -1.39 -26.60
N VAL A 462 6.63 -1.06 -26.75
CA VAL A 462 5.89 -1.16 -28.01
C VAL A 462 5.56 0.24 -28.49
N HIS A 463 6.16 0.65 -29.59
CA HIS A 463 5.96 1.96 -30.19
C HIS A 463 5.02 1.82 -31.39
N ILE A 464 3.84 2.44 -31.30
CA ILE A 464 2.78 2.35 -32.31
C ILE A 464 2.82 3.59 -33.18
N ASN A 465 3.10 3.42 -34.47
CA ASN A 465 3.14 4.47 -35.48
C ASN A 465 1.93 4.32 -36.42
N GLY A 466 1.24 5.43 -36.71
CA GLY A 466 0.07 5.44 -37.60
C GLY A 466 -1.28 5.51 -36.89
N ILE A 467 -1.47 6.54 -36.05
CA ILE A 467 -2.68 6.74 -35.23
C ILE A 467 -4.00 6.96 -36.00
N TRP A 468 -3.93 7.13 -37.32
CA TRP A 468 -5.08 7.44 -38.18
C TRP A 468 -5.59 6.25 -38.98
N LEU A 469 -4.92 5.10 -38.88
CA LEU A 469 -5.33 3.88 -39.55
C LEU A 469 -5.86 2.91 -38.49
N PRO A 470 -7.01 2.26 -38.76
CA PRO A 470 -7.71 1.44 -37.77
C PRO A 470 -6.91 0.26 -37.22
#